data_AF-A0A2K8KYY4-F1
#
_entry.id   AF-A0A2K8KYY4-F1
#
_cell.length_a   1.000
_cell.length_b   1.000
_cell.length_c   1.000
_cell.angle_alpha   90.00
_cell.angle_beta   90.00
_cell.angle_gamma   90.00
#
_symmetry.space_group_name_H-M   'P 1'
#
loop_
_entity.id
_entity.type
_entity.pdbx_description
1 polymer ?
#
loop_
_entity_poly.entity_id
_entity_poly.type
_entity_poly.pdbx_seq_one_letter_code
_entity_poly.pdbx_strand_id
1 'polypeptide(L)'
;MIAATAPNRPYSTLIRLENNGSPMKKLLALLSITVAASAFADHNRAHVDVQIGVLSPRAAAGQVTFNNNCAACHGVNGQGSRVGPPLIHDIYNPGHHDAASFSRAVLKGVQQHHWQFGNMPPQPQIGFSAVSNIMAFIREVQHTNGIQRQEHKM
;
A
#
# COMPACT_ATOMS: atom_id res chain seq x y z
N MET A 1 43.79 -21.85 -38.89
CA MET A 1 45.07 -21.11 -38.87
C MET A 1 44.69 -19.65 -39.13
N ILE A 2 44.91 -18.61 -38.30
CA ILE A 2 45.94 -18.32 -37.31
C ILE A 2 45.36 -17.34 -36.25
N ALA A 3 45.72 -17.59 -34.99
CA ALA A 3 45.97 -16.74 -33.81
C ALA A 3 45.06 -15.56 -33.38
N ALA A 4 44.78 -15.58 -32.07
CA ALA A 4 44.56 -14.43 -31.19
C ALA A 4 45.84 -13.58 -31.01
N THR A 5 45.72 -12.32 -30.56
CA THR A 5 46.46 -11.71 -29.42
C THR A 5 46.17 -10.21 -29.31
N ALA A 6 45.89 -9.73 -28.09
CA ALA A 6 46.02 -8.32 -27.70
C ALA A 6 47.52 -7.96 -27.55
N PRO A 7 47.93 -6.66 -27.51
CA PRO A 7 48.07 -6.01 -26.19
C PRO A 7 48.05 -4.44 -26.12
N ASN A 8 47.99 -3.95 -24.87
CA ASN A 8 48.57 -2.71 -24.30
C ASN A 8 47.83 -1.33 -24.32
N ARG A 9 47.37 -0.92 -23.13
CA ARG A 9 47.22 0.48 -22.64
C ARG A 9 48.61 1.04 -22.22
N PRO A 10 48.90 2.36 -22.07
CA PRO A 10 48.30 3.31 -21.09
C PRO A 10 48.16 4.76 -21.64
N TYR A 11 47.38 5.70 -21.10
CA TYR A 11 47.66 6.43 -19.86
C TYR A 11 46.44 7.28 -19.46
N SER A 12 46.11 7.19 -18.18
CA SER A 12 45.17 8.01 -17.42
C SER A 12 45.69 9.44 -17.24
N THR A 13 44.92 10.44 -17.68
CA THR A 13 45.09 11.82 -17.22
C THR A 13 44.27 11.97 -15.93
N LEU A 14 44.98 12.02 -14.80
CA LEU A 14 44.42 12.23 -13.48
C LEU A 14 44.07 13.71 -13.29
N ILE A 15 42.79 14.02 -13.14
CA ILE A 15 42.34 15.31 -12.59
C ILE A 15 42.69 15.30 -11.09
N ARG A 16 43.66 16.12 -10.72
CA ARG A 16 44.05 16.37 -9.33
C ARG A 16 42.97 17.21 -8.65
N LEU A 17 42.06 16.57 -7.92
CA LEU A 17 41.21 17.26 -6.94
C LEU A 17 42.07 17.61 -5.72
N GLU A 18 42.52 18.86 -5.64
CA GLU A 18 43.19 19.39 -4.46
C GLU A 18 42.23 19.45 -3.28
N ASN A 19 42.36 18.45 -2.40
CA ASN A 19 41.65 18.32 -1.14
C ASN A 19 42.24 19.26 -0.07
N ASN A 20 42.04 20.57 -0.20
CA ASN A 20 42.55 21.55 0.77
C ASN A 20 41.49 21.96 1.82
N GLY A 21 40.79 20.97 2.37
CA GLY A 21 39.79 21.16 3.42
C GLY A 21 40.16 20.37 4.68
N SER A 22 40.31 21.08 5.80
CA SER A 22 40.61 20.52 7.13
C SER A 22 39.79 19.25 7.42
N PRO A 23 40.39 18.19 8.02
CA PRO A 23 39.74 16.88 8.23
C PRO A 23 38.40 16.97 8.97
N MET A 24 38.18 18.05 9.73
CA MET A 24 36.94 18.34 10.44
C MET A 24 35.75 18.64 9.50
N LYS A 25 35.98 19.24 8.32
CA LYS A 25 34.91 19.54 7.34
C LYS A 25 34.42 18.29 6.60
N LYS A 26 35.30 17.30 6.38
CA LYS A 26 34.92 16.00 5.77
C LYS A 26 34.12 15.12 6.73
N LEU A 27 34.43 15.20 8.02
CA LEU A 27 33.70 14.48 9.07
C LEU A 27 32.28 15.04 9.25
N LEU A 28 32.08 16.35 9.14
CA LEU A 28 30.74 16.97 9.17
C LEU A 28 29.89 16.59 7.95
N ALA A 29 30.46 16.52 6.74
CA ALA A 29 29.71 16.19 5.53
C ALA A 29 29.18 14.74 5.53
N LEU A 30 29.92 13.79 6.11
CA LEU A 30 29.49 12.40 6.26
C LEU A 30 28.42 12.22 7.37
N LEU A 31 28.49 13.01 8.45
CA LEU A 31 27.45 13.01 9.49
C LEU A 31 26.11 13.58 9.01
N SER A 32 26.13 14.41 7.96
CA SER A 32 24.92 15.06 7.41
C SER A 32 24.07 14.10 6.56
N ILE A 33 24.67 13.05 6.00
CA ILE A 33 23.99 12.08 5.11
C ILE A 33 23.23 11.02 5.92
N THR A 34 23.70 10.67 7.12
CA THR A 34 23.08 9.61 7.94
C THR A 34 21.83 10.07 8.69
N VAL A 35 21.69 11.36 8.99
CA VAL A 35 20.52 11.91 9.73
C VAL A 35 19.28 12.03 8.84
N ALA A 36 19.43 12.19 7.52
CA ALA A 36 18.29 12.37 6.61
C ALA A 36 17.49 11.07 6.35
N ALA A 37 18.10 9.88 6.47
CA ALA A 37 17.45 8.62 6.11
C ALA A 37 16.29 8.23 7.06
N SER A 38 16.37 8.61 8.33
CA SER A 38 15.38 8.21 9.35
C SER A 38 14.07 8.98 9.27
N ALA A 39 14.08 10.18 8.68
CA ALA A 39 12.90 11.04 8.54
C ALA A 39 11.97 10.61 7.40
N PHE A 40 12.46 9.79 6.47
CA PHE A 40 11.67 9.21 5.38
C PHE A 40 11.24 7.77 5.70
N ALA A 41 10.88 7.42 6.93
CA ALA A 41 10.42 6.05 7.24
C ALA A 41 9.05 5.98 7.96
N ASP A 42 8.46 7.12 8.33
CA ASP A 42 7.09 7.18 8.88
C ASP A 42 6.05 7.37 7.77
N HIS A 43 6.06 6.46 6.80
CA HIS A 43 4.99 6.36 5.81
C HIS A 43 3.82 5.62 6.44
N ASN A 44 2.64 6.22 6.34
CA ASN A 44 1.34 5.69 6.77
C ASN A 44 1.30 4.15 6.89
N ARG A 45 1.44 3.58 8.10
CA ARG A 45 1.47 2.10 8.32
C ARG A 45 0.18 1.39 7.88
N ALA A 46 -0.87 2.15 7.61
CA ALA A 46 -2.15 1.65 7.13
C ALA A 46 -2.32 1.81 5.61
N HIS A 47 -1.31 2.26 4.88
CA HIS A 47 -1.33 2.24 3.42
C HIS A 47 -0.73 0.94 2.90
N VAL A 48 -1.34 0.37 1.86
CA VAL A 48 -0.87 -0.83 1.16
C VAL A 48 -0.86 -0.58 -0.35
N ASP A 49 0.10 -1.16 -1.05
CA ASP A 49 0.09 -1.14 -2.51
C ASP A 49 -0.98 -2.10 -3.03
N VAL A 50 -1.89 -1.58 -3.87
CA VAL A 50 -3.03 -2.34 -4.38
C VAL A 50 -2.89 -2.61 -5.86
N GLN A 51 -2.88 -3.89 -6.23
CA GLN A 51 -2.99 -4.34 -7.61
C GLN A 51 -4.45 -4.52 -8.00
N ILE A 52 -4.90 -3.84 -9.07
CA ILE A 52 -6.23 -4.03 -9.63
C ILE A 52 -6.12 -5.00 -10.80
N GLY A 53 -6.67 -6.20 -10.63
CA GLY A 53 -6.75 -7.22 -11.66
C GLY A 53 -7.91 -6.96 -12.64
N VAL A 54 -8.22 -7.97 -13.45
CA VAL A 54 -9.43 -7.94 -14.28
C VAL A 54 -10.64 -8.08 -13.36
N LEU A 55 -11.52 -7.07 -13.38
CA LEU A 55 -12.74 -7.05 -12.58
C LEU A 55 -13.92 -7.57 -13.39
N SER A 56 -14.81 -8.31 -12.72
CA SER A 56 -16.15 -8.59 -13.26
C SER A 56 -16.92 -7.28 -13.48
N PRO A 57 -17.94 -7.23 -14.35
CA PRO A 57 -18.76 -6.02 -14.53
C PRO A 57 -19.35 -5.51 -13.21
N ARG A 58 -19.69 -6.44 -12.30
CA ARG A 58 -20.21 -6.13 -10.98
C ARG A 58 -19.16 -5.49 -10.08
N ALA A 59 -17.95 -6.03 -10.05
CA ALA A 59 -16.83 -5.47 -9.30
C ALA A 59 -16.37 -4.13 -9.89
N ALA A 60 -16.39 -3.95 -11.22
CA ALA A 60 -16.09 -2.66 -11.85
C ALA A 60 -17.09 -1.58 -11.41
N ALA A 61 -18.40 -1.88 -11.40
CA ALA A 61 -19.41 -0.98 -10.84
C ALA A 61 -19.22 -0.72 -9.34
N GLY A 62 -18.81 -1.76 -8.61
CA GLY A 62 -18.44 -1.69 -7.20
C GLY A 62 -17.26 -0.75 -6.94
N GLN A 63 -16.23 -0.79 -7.79
CA GLN A 63 -15.03 0.05 -7.70
C GLN A 63 -15.38 1.53 -7.82
N VAL A 64 -16.19 1.89 -8.82
CA VAL A 64 -16.66 3.27 -9.00
C VAL A 64 -17.43 3.74 -7.77
N THR A 65 -18.35 2.92 -7.28
CA THR A 65 -19.14 3.24 -6.09
C THR A 65 -18.25 3.39 -4.86
N PHE A 66 -17.30 2.48 -4.67
CA PHE A 66 -16.35 2.52 -3.56
C PHE A 66 -15.49 3.78 -3.59
N ASN A 67 -14.92 4.11 -4.74
CA ASN A 67 -14.05 5.28 -4.87
C ASN A 67 -14.81 6.60 -4.63
N ASN A 68 -16.09 6.66 -4.97
CA ASN A 68 -16.91 7.84 -4.74
C ASN A 68 -17.39 8.00 -3.28
N ASN A 69 -17.55 6.90 -2.54
CA ASN A 69 -18.24 6.92 -1.24
C ASN A 69 -17.36 6.51 -0.05
N CYS A 70 -16.33 5.71 -0.28
CA CYS A 70 -15.55 5.06 0.78
C CYS A 70 -14.10 5.51 0.79
N ALA A 71 -13.54 5.85 -0.37
CA ALA A 71 -12.11 6.15 -0.53
C ALA A 71 -11.63 7.39 0.22
N ALA A 72 -12.52 8.33 0.55
CA ALA A 72 -12.17 9.47 1.40
C ALA A 72 -11.58 9.04 2.75
N CYS A 73 -12.03 7.89 3.28
CA CYS A 73 -11.50 7.30 4.52
C CYS A 73 -10.63 6.07 4.27
N HIS A 74 -11.03 5.17 3.37
CA HIS A 74 -10.34 3.90 3.15
C HIS A 74 -9.30 3.94 2.02
N GLY A 75 -9.01 5.13 1.48
CA GLY A 75 -8.08 5.30 0.36
C GLY A 75 -8.67 4.81 -0.97
N VAL A 76 -8.10 5.31 -2.07
CA VAL A 76 -8.47 4.87 -3.42
C VAL A 76 -8.28 3.35 -3.53
N ASN A 77 -9.28 2.66 -4.05
CA ASN A 77 -9.30 1.20 -4.18
C ASN A 77 -9.10 0.41 -2.87
N GLY A 78 -9.31 1.03 -1.70
CA GLY A 78 -9.19 0.35 -0.41
C GLY A 78 -7.76 0.21 0.08
N GLN A 79 -6.84 1.01 -0.47
CA GLN A 79 -5.43 1.01 -0.11
C GLN A 79 -5.12 1.56 1.29
N GLY A 80 -6.13 2.07 1.99
CA GLY A 80 -5.99 2.75 3.28
C GLY A 80 -5.56 4.21 3.15
N SER A 81 -5.77 4.98 4.21
CA SER A 81 -5.43 6.40 4.25
C SER A 81 -4.94 6.79 5.65
N ARG A 82 -4.68 8.09 5.87
CA ARG A 82 -4.31 8.59 7.19
C ARG A 82 -5.48 8.60 8.19
N VAL A 83 -6.72 8.43 7.71
CA VAL A 83 -7.93 8.53 8.53
C VAL A 83 -8.76 7.24 8.56
N GLY A 84 -8.33 6.19 7.85
CA GLY A 84 -9.03 4.92 7.83
C GLY A 84 -8.18 3.76 7.32
N PRO A 85 -8.52 2.52 7.72
CA PRO A 85 -7.68 1.35 7.48
C PRO A 85 -7.73 0.89 6.01
N PRO A 86 -6.71 0.13 5.56
CA PRO A 86 -6.74 -0.52 4.27
C PRO A 86 -7.72 -1.68 4.30
N LEU A 87 -8.55 -1.83 3.27
CA LEU A 87 -9.46 -2.97 3.12
C LEU A 87 -8.85 -4.12 2.33
N ILE A 88 -7.79 -3.83 1.57
CA ILE A 88 -6.96 -4.82 0.89
C ILE A 88 -5.86 -5.28 1.86
N HIS A 89 -6.26 -5.98 2.91
CA HIS A 89 -5.35 -6.48 3.95
C HIS A 89 -5.85 -7.83 4.49
N ASP A 90 -4.93 -8.71 4.89
CA ASP A 90 -5.24 -10.08 5.33
C ASP A 90 -6.21 -10.14 6.52
N ILE A 91 -6.18 -9.16 7.41
CA ILE A 91 -7.12 -9.07 8.54
C ILE A 91 -8.60 -9.05 8.10
N TYR A 92 -8.86 -8.55 6.89
CA TYR A 92 -10.20 -8.46 6.30
C TYR A 92 -10.53 -9.64 5.38
N ASN A 93 -9.76 -10.73 5.48
CA ASN A 93 -9.99 -11.92 4.65
C ASN A 93 -11.41 -12.50 4.87
N PRO A 94 -11.99 -13.19 3.86
CA PRO A 94 -13.36 -13.70 3.94
C PRO A 94 -13.63 -14.75 5.03
N GLY A 95 -12.62 -15.31 5.67
CA GLY A 95 -12.75 -16.26 6.79
C GLY A 95 -12.84 -15.58 8.15
N HIS A 96 -12.33 -14.35 8.27
CA HIS A 96 -12.44 -13.54 9.48
C HIS A 96 -13.53 -12.46 9.36
N HIS A 97 -13.68 -11.85 8.18
CA HIS A 97 -14.69 -10.83 7.89
C HIS A 97 -15.50 -11.30 6.68
N ASP A 98 -16.58 -12.04 6.93
CA ASP A 98 -17.42 -12.61 5.89
C ASP A 98 -18.35 -11.57 5.22
N ALA A 99 -19.22 -12.03 4.32
CA ALA A 99 -20.17 -11.16 3.61
C ALA A 99 -21.20 -10.50 4.54
N ALA A 100 -21.64 -11.22 5.58
CA ALA A 100 -22.61 -10.70 6.54
C ALA A 100 -21.98 -9.61 7.41
N SER A 101 -20.73 -9.81 7.84
CA SER A 101 -19.94 -8.84 8.59
C SER A 101 -19.65 -7.60 7.75
N PHE A 102 -19.25 -7.78 6.49
CA PHE A 102 -19.05 -6.68 5.55
C PHE A 102 -20.33 -5.84 5.38
N SER A 103 -21.46 -6.49 5.09
CA SER A 103 -22.73 -5.79 4.89
C SER A 103 -23.19 -5.06 6.16
N ARG A 104 -23.02 -5.70 7.32
CA ARG A 104 -23.33 -5.10 8.62
C ARG A 104 -22.46 -3.88 8.91
N ALA A 105 -21.16 -3.94 8.59
CA ALA A 105 -20.24 -2.83 8.77
C ALA A 105 -20.69 -1.59 7.97
N VAL A 106 -21.07 -1.78 6.71
CA VAL A 106 -21.56 -0.66 5.88
C VAL A 106 -22.89 -0.13 6.41
N LEU A 107 -23.83 -1.01 6.77
CA LEU A 107 -25.20 -0.61 7.14
C LEU A 107 -25.32 -0.05 8.56
N LYS A 108 -24.51 -0.54 9.50
CA LYS A 108 -24.64 -0.22 10.94
C LYS A 108 -23.40 0.48 11.52
N GLY A 109 -22.33 0.59 10.75
CA GLY A 109 -21.05 1.03 11.26
C GLY A 109 -20.33 -0.07 12.05
N VAL A 110 -19.15 0.27 12.56
CA VAL A 110 -18.24 -0.64 13.25
C VAL A 110 -17.57 0.08 14.41
N GLN A 111 -17.57 -0.55 15.59
CA GLN A 111 -16.72 -0.09 16.69
C GLN A 111 -15.26 -0.44 16.41
N GLN A 112 -14.35 0.47 16.75
CA GLN A 112 -12.92 0.25 16.57
C GLN A 112 -12.45 -1.06 17.23
N HIS A 113 -11.77 -1.94 16.48
CA HIS A 113 -11.22 -3.19 17.06
C HIS A 113 -9.92 -3.75 16.42
N HIS A 114 -9.56 -3.36 15.20
CA HIS A 114 -8.31 -3.84 14.56
C HIS A 114 -7.25 -2.76 14.36
N TRP A 115 -7.70 -1.52 14.19
CA TRP A 115 -6.87 -0.36 13.89
C TRP A 115 -7.27 0.79 14.79
N GLN A 116 -6.38 1.76 14.98
CA GLN A 116 -6.62 2.92 15.86
C GLN A 116 -7.15 4.14 15.07
N PHE A 117 -8.19 3.94 14.25
CA PHE A 117 -8.83 4.99 13.44
C PHE A 117 -10.15 5.52 14.04
N GLY A 118 -10.57 4.98 15.19
CA GLY A 118 -11.91 5.22 15.74
C GLY A 118 -12.99 4.37 15.06
N ASN A 119 -14.24 4.75 15.32
CA ASN A 119 -15.41 4.01 14.82
C ASN A 119 -15.70 4.37 13.36
N MET A 120 -16.11 3.38 12.57
CA MET A 120 -16.68 3.62 11.25
C MET A 120 -18.18 3.94 11.40
N PRO A 121 -18.69 5.09 10.94
CA PRO A 121 -20.11 5.38 10.98
C PRO A 121 -20.90 4.56 9.94
N PRO A 122 -22.20 4.30 10.16
CA PRO A 122 -23.07 3.70 9.16
C PRO A 122 -23.12 4.55 7.88
N GLN A 123 -23.30 3.90 6.74
CA GLN A 123 -23.41 4.53 5.42
C GLN A 123 -24.84 4.33 4.86
N PRO A 124 -25.87 5.00 5.41
CA PRO A 124 -27.27 4.77 5.03
C PRO A 124 -27.60 5.18 3.59
N GLN A 125 -26.75 6.00 2.96
CA GLN A 125 -26.87 6.41 1.58
C GLN A 125 -26.53 5.29 0.57
N ILE A 126 -25.91 4.19 1.03
CA ILE A 126 -25.49 3.09 0.16
C ILE A 126 -26.56 1.99 0.16
N GLY A 127 -27.30 1.89 -0.95
CA GLY A 127 -28.32 0.86 -1.13
C GLY A 127 -27.75 -0.58 -1.17
N PHE A 128 -28.59 -1.57 -0.86
CA PHE A 128 -28.17 -2.97 -0.75
C PHE A 128 -27.43 -3.52 -1.99
N SER A 129 -27.92 -3.22 -3.19
CA SER A 129 -27.26 -3.63 -4.45
C SER A 129 -25.86 -3.03 -4.57
N ALA A 130 -25.69 -1.76 -4.19
CA ALA A 130 -24.40 -1.07 -4.19
C ALA A 130 -23.43 -1.70 -3.17
N VAL A 131 -23.88 -2.02 -1.95
CA VAL A 131 -23.07 -2.76 -0.96
C VAL A 131 -22.58 -4.08 -1.54
N SER A 132 -23.46 -4.78 -2.23
CA SER A 132 -23.15 -6.05 -2.87
C SER A 132 -22.08 -5.94 -3.96
N ASN A 133 -22.12 -4.87 -4.76
CA ASN A 133 -21.14 -4.61 -5.80
C ASN A 133 -19.80 -4.17 -5.22
N ILE A 134 -19.81 -3.31 -4.19
CA ILE A 134 -18.61 -2.91 -3.45
C ILE A 134 -17.93 -4.14 -2.83
N MET A 135 -18.71 -5.05 -2.24
CA MET A 135 -18.16 -6.28 -1.70
C MET A 135 -17.51 -7.12 -2.81
N ALA A 136 -18.16 -7.30 -3.96
CA ALA A 136 -17.57 -7.99 -5.11
C ALA A 136 -16.22 -7.36 -5.51
N PHE A 137 -16.17 -6.03 -5.61
CA PHE A 137 -14.94 -5.28 -5.86
C PHE A 137 -13.84 -5.60 -4.84
N ILE A 138 -14.10 -5.43 -3.54
CA ILE A 138 -13.11 -5.68 -2.49
C ILE A 138 -12.61 -7.12 -2.53
N ARG A 139 -13.49 -8.10 -2.79
CA ARG A 139 -13.09 -9.52 -2.83
C ARG A 139 -12.24 -9.87 -4.04
N GLU A 140 -12.56 -9.34 -5.22
CA GLU A 140 -11.77 -9.58 -6.42
C GLU A 140 -10.38 -8.90 -6.33
N VAL A 141 -10.32 -7.70 -5.75
CA VAL A 141 -9.05 -7.03 -5.49
C VAL A 141 -8.25 -7.75 -4.42
N GLN A 142 -8.86 -8.17 -3.30
CA GLN A 142 -8.20 -9.01 -2.30
C GLN A 142 -7.60 -10.26 -2.94
N HIS A 143 -8.37 -10.98 -3.78
CA HIS A 143 -7.89 -12.17 -4.48
C HIS A 143 -6.68 -11.86 -5.38
N THR A 144 -6.73 -10.77 -6.14
CA THR A 144 -5.59 -10.31 -6.98
C THR A 144 -4.34 -10.06 -6.15
N ASN A 145 -4.50 -9.53 -4.94
CA ASN A 145 -3.41 -9.22 -4.02
C ASN A 145 -3.05 -10.41 -3.09
N GLY A 146 -3.48 -11.63 -3.44
CA GLY A 146 -3.14 -12.85 -2.68
C GLY A 146 -3.92 -13.06 -1.38
N ILE A 147 -4.86 -12.18 -1.05
CA ILE A 147 -5.68 -12.25 0.16
C ILE A 147 -6.88 -13.16 -0.12
N GLN A 148 -6.89 -14.32 0.51
CA GLN A 148 -7.93 -15.33 0.34
C GLN A 148 -8.57 -15.70 1.68
N ARG A 149 -9.68 -16.43 1.64
CA ARG A 149 -10.31 -16.96 2.86
C ARG A 149 -9.28 -17.74 3.67
N GLN A 150 -9.05 -17.34 4.91
CA GLN A 150 -8.24 -18.08 5.87
C GLN A 150 -9.15 -18.64 6.96
N GLU A 151 -9.13 -19.96 7.14
CA GLU A 151 -9.87 -20.57 8.25
C GLU A 151 -9.22 -20.19 9.58
N HIS A 152 -10.02 -19.63 10.47
CA HIS A 152 -9.60 -19.37 11.84
C HIS A 152 -10.14 -20.51 12.70
N LYS A 153 -9.25 -21.40 13.15
CA LYS A 153 -9.59 -22.34 14.22
C LYS A 153 -9.77 -21.51 15.49
N MET A 154 -11.02 -21.38 15.93
CA MET A 154 -11.33 -20.83 17.24
C MET A 154 -10.96 -21.83 18.34
#